data_AF-S6HCJ3-F1
#
_entry.id   AF-S6HCJ3-F1
#
_cell.length_a   1.000
_cell.length_b   1.000
_cell.length_c   1.000
_cell.angle_alpha   90.00
_cell.angle_beta   90.00
_cell.angle_gamma   90.00
#
_symmetry.space_group_name_H-M   'P 1'
#
loop_
_entity.id
_entity.type
_entity.pdbx_description
1 polymer ?
#
loop_
_entity_poly.entity_id
_entity_poly.type
_entity_poly.pdbx_seq_one_letter_code
_entity_poly.pdbx_strand_id
1 'polypeptide(L)'
;MSLSKFLLIVSFCALTSACSLFGPEQEKPDIPEDQLYTQSIEALQTDNYALAVDKLELMEARYPFGQYSQQAQLELIFAYYKNDEPDAAIVSAQRFIRLNPTHENIDYAYYLQGLAAFEQTSGWIEKYLPIDQNQRDPGSALESFDAFATLVGRYPDSQYAQDANKRMLFLKNRLATHEVQVAQYYMDRGAYVAAANRGRHVVENFQESLATPRALELMYQAYTQLKMDDLARDAKLVLNSNFPNYSVSNYQESVDSLLSTATFGLFGQTANKPPMWTPTTEASQPASQVLEAQSEQKKSWFNKLSFGLFD
;
A
#
# COMPACT_ATOMS: atom_id res chain seq x y z
N MET A 1 57.93 31.79 9.68
CA MET A 1 56.45 31.76 9.50
C MET A 1 55.88 30.87 10.61
N SER A 2 54.88 31.33 11.35
CA SER A 2 54.28 30.54 12.43
C SER A 2 53.58 29.30 11.84
N LEU A 3 53.66 28.18 12.54
CA LEU A 3 53.05 26.89 12.15
C LEU A 3 51.56 27.03 11.79
N SER A 4 50.86 27.99 12.42
CA SER A 4 49.46 28.32 12.13
C SER A 4 49.23 28.83 10.70
N LYS A 5 50.18 29.56 10.11
CA LYS A 5 50.08 30.06 8.73
C LYS A 5 50.25 28.93 7.71
N PHE A 6 51.06 27.92 8.04
CA PHE A 6 51.26 26.76 7.18
C PHE A 6 50.00 25.88 7.14
N LEU A 7 49.36 25.66 8.30
CA LEU A 7 48.09 24.93 8.39
C LEU A 7 46.95 25.60 7.62
N LEU A 8 46.87 26.94 7.65
CA LEU A 8 45.87 27.70 6.88
C LEU A 8 46.06 27.56 5.37
N ILE A 9 47.31 27.59 4.89
CA ILE A 9 47.61 27.45 3.46
C ILE A 9 47.28 26.04 2.96
N VAL A 10 47.60 24.99 3.75
CA VAL A 10 47.27 23.61 3.40
C VAL A 10 45.76 23.38 3.36
N SER A 11 45.01 23.95 4.32
CA SER A 11 43.54 23.87 4.34
C SER A 11 42.91 24.58 3.14
N PHE A 12 43.46 25.73 2.73
CA PHE A 12 42.98 26.46 1.56
C PHE A 12 43.24 25.68 0.26
N CYS A 13 44.43 25.08 0.10
CA CYS A 13 44.75 24.24 -1.05
C CYS A 13 43.86 22.98 -1.12
N ALA A 14 43.50 22.38 0.01
CA ALA A 14 42.60 21.23 0.03
C ALA A 14 41.17 21.57 -0.42
N LEU A 15 40.68 22.78 -0.11
CA LEU A 15 39.36 23.26 -0.52
C LEU A 15 39.29 23.56 -2.03
N THR A 16 40.39 24.00 -2.66
CA THR A 16 40.42 24.32 -4.09
C THR A 16 40.50 23.09 -5.00
N SER A 17 40.94 21.94 -4.48
CA SER A 17 41.03 20.68 -5.25
C SER A 17 39.69 19.99 -5.47
N ALA A 18 38.61 20.43 -4.81
CA ALA A 18 37.28 19.82 -4.93
C ALA A 18 36.61 20.08 -6.29
N CYS A 19 37.04 21.09 -7.04
CA CYS A 19 36.42 21.46 -8.32
C CYS A 19 36.84 20.56 -9.50
N SER A 20 37.91 19.76 -9.38
CA SER A 20 38.31 18.82 -10.44
C SER A 20 37.66 17.43 -10.32
N LEU A 21 36.83 17.22 -9.30
CA LEU A 21 36.10 15.96 -9.10
C LEU A 21 34.86 15.86 -10.00
N PHE A 22 34.38 16.98 -10.53
CA PHE A 22 33.34 17.02 -11.56
C PHE A 22 34.02 16.84 -12.92
N GLY A 23 34.07 15.59 -13.39
CA GLY A 23 34.60 15.25 -14.71
C GLY A 23 33.80 15.92 -15.84
N PRO A 24 34.33 15.93 -17.07
CA PRO A 24 33.61 16.46 -18.23
C PRO A 24 32.29 15.70 -18.38
N GLU A 25 31.20 16.45 -18.60
CA GLU A 25 29.87 15.92 -18.89
C GLU A 25 30.00 14.98 -20.10
N GLN A 26 29.79 13.68 -19.89
CA GLN A 26 29.85 12.71 -20.98
C GLN A 26 28.70 13.02 -21.93
N GLU A 27 29.01 13.53 -23.12
CA GLU A 27 28.05 13.59 -24.22
C GLU A 27 27.57 12.16 -24.51
N LYS A 28 26.35 11.85 -24.06
CA LYS A 28 25.70 10.57 -24.37
C LYS A 28 25.62 10.46 -25.90
N PRO A 29 26.20 9.42 -26.52
CA PRO A 29 26.25 9.30 -27.98
C PRO A 29 24.86 9.46 -28.60
N ASP A 30 24.80 10.04 -29.81
CA ASP A 30 23.54 10.19 -30.54
C ASP A 30 23.14 8.83 -31.10
N ILE A 31 22.26 8.14 -30.38
CA ILE A 31 21.75 6.81 -30.70
C ILE A 31 20.41 7.02 -31.40
N PRO A 32 20.20 6.40 -32.59
CA PRO A 32 18.90 6.38 -33.26
C PRO A 32 17.75 5.88 -32.36
N GLU A 33 16.53 6.38 -32.58
CA GLU A 33 15.35 6.05 -31.76
C GLU A 33 15.09 4.53 -31.70
N ASP A 34 15.13 3.85 -32.84
CA ASP A 34 14.88 2.41 -32.97
C ASP A 34 15.91 1.56 -32.21
N GLN A 35 17.18 1.94 -32.30
CA GLN A 35 18.25 1.29 -31.57
C GLN A 35 18.13 1.56 -30.06
N LEU A 36 17.77 2.77 -29.66
CA LEU A 36 17.58 3.12 -28.26
C LEU A 36 16.42 2.34 -27.64
N TYR A 37 15.30 2.23 -28.36
CA TYR A 37 14.15 1.44 -27.95
C TYR A 37 14.50 -0.06 -27.85
N THR A 38 15.20 -0.61 -28.84
CA THR A 38 15.62 -2.02 -28.80
C THR A 38 16.49 -2.29 -27.57
N GLN A 39 17.44 -1.40 -27.27
CA GLN A 39 18.29 -1.52 -26.07
C GLN A 39 17.50 -1.43 -24.76
N SER A 40 16.48 -0.57 -24.67
CA SER A 40 15.63 -0.52 -23.47
C SER A 40 14.81 -1.78 -23.30
N ILE A 41 14.26 -2.35 -24.38
CA ILE A 41 13.53 -3.63 -24.31
C ILE A 41 14.45 -4.77 -23.89
N GLU A 42 15.66 -4.86 -24.44
CA GLU A 42 16.65 -5.87 -24.04
C GLU A 42 17.01 -5.74 -22.55
N ALA A 43 17.15 -4.51 -22.04
CA ALA A 43 17.38 -4.27 -20.62
C ALA A 43 16.19 -4.74 -19.76
N LEU A 44 14.95 -4.49 -20.19
CA LEU A 44 13.75 -5.00 -19.52
C LEU A 44 13.68 -6.53 -19.52
N GLN A 45 14.00 -7.17 -20.65
CA GLN A 45 13.98 -8.62 -20.80
C GLN A 45 15.07 -9.33 -19.98
N THR A 46 16.17 -8.63 -19.69
CA THR A 46 17.27 -9.13 -18.86
C THR A 46 17.13 -8.75 -17.38
N ASP A 47 15.95 -8.23 -16.99
CA ASP A 47 15.64 -7.73 -15.64
C ASP A 47 16.60 -6.62 -15.14
N ASN A 48 17.30 -5.95 -16.07
CA ASN A 48 18.14 -4.81 -15.76
C ASN A 48 17.31 -3.52 -15.80
N TYR A 49 16.43 -3.38 -14.82
CA TYR A 49 15.46 -2.29 -14.76
C TYR A 49 16.12 -0.90 -14.64
N ALA A 50 17.21 -0.77 -13.88
CA ALA A 50 17.96 0.47 -13.79
C ALA A 50 18.48 0.95 -15.16
N LEU A 51 19.06 0.04 -15.95
CA LEU A 51 19.49 0.38 -17.31
C LEU A 51 18.29 0.69 -18.23
N ALA A 52 17.18 -0.04 -18.07
CA ALA A 52 15.97 0.23 -18.84
C ALA A 52 15.43 1.65 -18.56
N VAL A 53 15.35 2.04 -17.29
CA VAL A 53 14.96 3.40 -16.86
C VAL A 53 15.85 4.44 -17.52
N ASP A 54 17.18 4.32 -17.40
CA ASP A 54 18.13 5.28 -17.99
C ASP A 54 17.94 5.47 -19.50
N LYS A 55 17.63 4.38 -20.21
CA LYS A 55 17.45 4.37 -21.67
C LYS A 55 16.08 4.93 -22.07
N LEU A 56 15.03 4.58 -21.34
CA LEU A 56 13.67 5.05 -21.57
C LEU A 56 13.49 6.53 -21.23
N GLU A 57 14.11 7.01 -20.14
CA GLU A 57 14.16 8.45 -19.82
C GLU A 57 14.91 9.23 -20.91
N LEU A 58 16.03 8.70 -21.38
CA LEU A 58 16.78 9.31 -22.48
C LEU A 58 15.94 9.37 -23.76
N MET A 59 15.12 8.34 -24.00
CA MET A 59 14.21 8.29 -25.12
C MET A 59 13.09 9.33 -24.99
N GLU A 60 12.46 9.46 -23.83
CA GLU A 60 11.44 10.50 -23.58
C GLU A 60 12.02 11.92 -23.76
N ALA A 61 13.26 12.14 -23.32
CA ALA A 61 13.93 13.43 -23.44
C ALA A 61 14.30 13.79 -24.88
N ARG A 62 14.76 12.82 -25.70
CA ARG A 62 15.23 13.06 -27.07
C ARG A 62 14.13 12.95 -28.11
N TYR A 63 13.23 12.00 -27.94
CA TYR A 63 12.22 11.62 -28.94
C TYR A 63 10.79 11.65 -28.33
N PRO A 64 10.33 12.79 -27.76
CA PRO A 64 9.03 12.88 -27.08
C PRO A 64 7.82 12.62 -27.99
N PHE A 65 8.00 12.73 -29.31
CA PHE A 65 6.97 12.46 -30.33
C PHE A 65 7.42 11.36 -31.32
N GLY A 66 8.40 10.55 -30.92
CA GLY A 66 8.90 9.43 -31.72
C GLY A 66 7.85 8.35 -31.96
N GLN A 67 8.12 7.45 -32.90
CA GLN A 67 7.23 6.35 -33.24
C GLN A 67 6.90 5.47 -32.02
N TYR A 68 7.88 5.23 -31.15
CA TYR A 68 7.69 4.38 -29.96
C TYR A 68 7.47 5.20 -28.68
N SER A 69 7.28 6.53 -28.78
CA SER A 69 7.20 7.42 -27.61
C SER A 69 6.16 7.00 -26.56
N GLN A 70 4.92 6.72 -26.98
CA GLN A 70 3.85 6.30 -26.07
C GLN A 70 4.12 4.93 -25.45
N GLN A 71 4.65 3.99 -26.24
CA GLN A 71 4.99 2.66 -25.75
C GLN A 71 6.16 2.71 -24.76
N ALA A 72 7.19 3.51 -25.04
CA ALA A 72 8.32 3.75 -24.15
C ALA A 72 7.89 4.39 -22.82
N GLN A 73 6.88 5.27 -22.83
CA GLN A 73 6.30 5.82 -21.59
C GLN A 73 5.64 4.73 -20.73
N LEU A 74 4.88 3.80 -21.34
CA LEU A 74 4.28 2.67 -20.62
C LEU A 74 5.35 1.74 -20.03
N GLU A 75 6.39 1.46 -20.81
CA GLU A 75 7.52 0.65 -20.39
C GLU A 75 8.33 1.30 -19.28
N LEU A 76 8.47 2.63 -19.32
CA LEU A 76 9.14 3.40 -18.28
C LEU A 76 8.41 3.28 -16.95
N ILE A 77 7.07 3.38 -16.96
CA ILE A 77 6.24 3.16 -15.75
C ILE A 77 6.50 1.76 -15.19
N PHE A 78 6.50 0.75 -16.04
CA PHE A 78 6.79 -0.63 -15.63
C PHE A 78 8.22 -0.79 -15.09
N ALA A 79 9.20 -0.16 -15.75
CA ALA A 79 10.59 -0.19 -15.34
C ALA A 79 10.77 0.42 -13.95
N TYR A 80 10.20 1.60 -13.69
CA TYR A 80 10.22 2.22 -12.36
C TYR A 80 9.58 1.33 -11.30
N TYR A 81 8.41 0.77 -11.59
CA TYR A 81 7.74 -0.16 -10.69
C TYR A 81 8.64 -1.36 -10.34
N LYS A 82 9.28 -1.95 -11.34
CA LYS A 82 10.19 -3.08 -11.15
C LYS A 82 11.54 -2.71 -10.51
N ASN A 83 11.96 -1.47 -10.63
CA ASN A 83 13.20 -0.95 -10.03
C ASN A 83 13.03 -0.52 -8.57
N ASP A 84 11.89 -0.82 -7.93
CA ASP A 84 11.55 -0.39 -6.57
C ASP A 84 11.46 1.15 -6.42
N GLU A 85 11.00 1.82 -7.48
CA GLU A 85 10.77 3.28 -7.53
C GLU A 85 9.27 3.61 -7.71
N PRO A 86 8.42 3.29 -6.71
CA PRO A 86 6.97 3.42 -6.83
C PRO A 86 6.52 4.87 -7.07
N ASP A 87 7.16 5.86 -6.46
CA ASP A 87 6.79 7.27 -6.63
C ASP A 87 6.99 7.74 -8.09
N ALA A 88 8.10 7.35 -8.71
CA ALA A 88 8.39 7.64 -10.11
C ALA A 88 7.40 6.93 -11.05
N ALA A 89 7.04 5.68 -10.74
CA ALA A 89 6.03 4.93 -11.48
C ALA A 89 4.65 5.59 -11.41
N ILE A 90 4.20 5.99 -10.20
CA ILE A 90 2.91 6.65 -9.98
C ILE A 90 2.83 7.96 -10.77
N VAL A 91 3.84 8.83 -10.64
CA VAL A 91 3.87 10.13 -11.33
C VAL A 91 3.88 9.95 -12.84
N SER A 92 4.66 8.99 -13.34
CA SER A 92 4.75 8.68 -14.78
C SER A 92 3.42 8.12 -15.31
N ALA A 93 2.75 7.26 -14.54
CA ALA A 93 1.45 6.71 -14.89
C ALA A 93 0.37 7.80 -14.95
N GLN A 94 0.29 8.66 -13.93
CA GLN A 94 -0.62 9.80 -13.91
C GLN A 94 -0.38 10.74 -15.09
N ARG A 95 0.90 10.99 -15.44
CA ARG A 95 1.27 11.77 -16.62
C ARG A 95 0.77 11.12 -17.91
N PHE A 96 1.03 9.83 -18.09
CA PHE A 96 0.61 9.07 -19.27
C PHE A 96 -0.92 9.09 -19.43
N ILE A 97 -1.66 8.78 -18.36
CA ILE A 97 -3.13 8.78 -18.35
C ILE A 97 -3.69 10.15 -18.77
N ARG A 98 -3.10 11.24 -18.25
CA ARG A 98 -3.52 12.60 -18.56
C ARG A 98 -3.23 13.00 -20.01
N LEU A 99 -2.08 12.60 -20.55
CA LEU A 99 -1.64 12.98 -21.89
C LEU A 99 -2.26 12.09 -22.99
N ASN A 100 -2.54 10.83 -22.68
CA ASN A 100 -2.99 9.82 -23.65
C ASN A 100 -4.31 9.13 -23.22
N PRO A 101 -5.41 9.87 -22.98
CA PRO A 101 -6.66 9.33 -22.43
C PRO A 101 -7.38 8.32 -23.35
N THR A 102 -7.05 8.29 -24.64
CA THR A 102 -7.64 7.40 -25.65
C THR A 102 -6.69 6.28 -26.10
N HIS A 103 -5.57 6.09 -25.41
CA HIS A 103 -4.62 5.04 -25.74
C HIS A 103 -5.21 3.65 -25.51
N GLU A 104 -4.88 2.68 -26.37
CA GLU A 104 -5.42 1.32 -26.31
C GLU A 104 -5.11 0.63 -24.96
N ASN A 105 -3.87 0.76 -24.49
CA ASN A 105 -3.40 0.17 -23.21
C ASN A 105 -3.48 1.14 -22.02
N ILE A 106 -4.44 2.06 -22.00
CA ILE A 106 -4.60 2.99 -20.86
C ILE A 106 -5.01 2.26 -19.57
N ASP A 107 -5.74 1.16 -19.70
CA ASP A 107 -6.10 0.27 -18.60
C ASP A 107 -4.86 -0.28 -17.89
N TYR A 108 -3.81 -0.63 -18.64
CA TYR A 108 -2.53 -1.04 -18.07
C TYR A 108 -1.85 0.08 -17.27
N ALA A 109 -1.93 1.34 -17.72
CA ALA A 109 -1.39 2.47 -16.97
C ALA A 109 -2.10 2.68 -15.62
N TYR A 110 -3.43 2.58 -15.59
CA TYR A 110 -4.19 2.61 -14.32
C TYR A 110 -3.81 1.43 -13.41
N TYR A 111 -3.62 0.25 -13.99
CA TYR A 111 -3.20 -0.93 -13.24
C TYR A 111 -1.82 -0.75 -12.60
N LEU A 112 -0.82 -0.26 -13.37
CA LEU A 112 0.52 0.00 -12.86
C LEU A 112 0.54 1.10 -11.80
N GLN A 113 -0.27 2.17 -11.96
CA GLN A 113 -0.43 3.19 -10.93
C GLN A 113 -0.91 2.57 -9.61
N GLY A 114 -1.97 1.75 -9.67
CA GLY A 114 -2.51 1.08 -8.49
C GLY A 114 -1.52 0.10 -7.87
N LEU A 115 -0.76 -0.62 -8.69
CA LEU A 115 0.21 -1.61 -8.25
C LEU A 115 1.44 -0.97 -7.58
N ALA A 116 1.97 0.12 -8.13
CA ALA A 116 3.06 0.87 -7.53
C ALA A 116 2.66 1.45 -6.16
N ALA A 117 1.46 2.06 -6.06
CA ALA A 117 0.93 2.56 -4.79
C ALA A 117 0.64 1.43 -3.78
N PHE A 118 0.24 0.25 -4.27
CA PHE A 118 0.01 -0.93 -3.43
C PHE A 118 1.30 -1.41 -2.76
N GLU A 119 2.40 -1.48 -3.51
CA GLU A 119 3.68 -2.00 -3.01
C GLU A 119 4.41 -1.02 -2.09
N GLN A 120 4.22 0.29 -2.26
CA GLN A 120 4.71 1.28 -1.29
C GLN A 120 4.19 1.03 0.14
N THR A 121 3.04 0.37 0.27
CA THR A 121 2.56 -0.09 1.58
C THR A 121 3.43 -1.18 2.20
N SER A 122 3.90 -2.11 1.37
CA SER A 122 4.49 -3.38 1.79
C SER A 122 6.00 -3.35 1.64
N GLY A 123 6.65 -2.55 2.49
CA GLY A 123 8.10 -2.46 2.50
C GLY A 123 8.76 -3.80 2.79
N TRP A 124 9.91 -4.06 2.17
CA TRP A 124 10.67 -5.31 2.31
C TRP A 124 11.03 -5.66 3.77
N ILE A 125 11.16 -4.66 4.65
CA ILE A 125 11.47 -4.83 6.09
C ILE A 125 10.29 -5.49 6.84
N GLU A 126 9.06 -5.22 6.43
CA GLU A 126 7.83 -5.67 7.09
C GLU A 126 7.53 -7.15 6.84
N LYS A 127 8.15 -7.74 5.80
CA LYS A 127 8.10 -9.19 5.57
C LYS A 127 8.87 -9.97 6.65
N TYR A 128 9.81 -9.33 7.34
CA TYR A 128 10.69 -9.96 8.33
C TYR A 128 10.45 -9.48 9.77
N LEU A 129 9.75 -8.36 9.95
CA LEU A 129 9.37 -7.83 11.26
C LEU A 129 7.84 -7.79 11.40
N PRO A 130 7.26 -8.22 12.55
CA PRO A 130 5.83 -8.13 12.80
C PRO A 130 5.44 -6.66 13.10
N ILE A 131 5.50 -5.81 12.09
CA ILE A 131 5.04 -4.41 12.16
C ILE A 131 3.62 -4.38 11.59
N ASP A 132 2.67 -3.85 12.37
CA ASP A 132 1.28 -3.70 11.94
C ASP A 132 1.17 -2.58 10.91
N GLN A 133 1.06 -2.94 9.63
CA GLN A 133 0.91 -1.99 8.51
C GLN A 133 -0.36 -1.15 8.59
N ASN A 134 -1.37 -1.59 9.36
CA ASN A 134 -2.62 -0.84 9.54
C ASN A 134 -2.44 0.43 10.38
N GLN A 135 -1.26 0.66 10.99
CA GLN A 135 -0.98 1.84 11.81
C GLN A 135 -0.22 2.93 11.04
N ARG A 136 0.30 2.62 9.84
CA ARG A 136 0.99 3.61 8.99
C ARG A 136 -0.05 4.43 8.21
N ASP A 137 0.40 5.58 7.70
CA ASP A 137 -0.44 6.46 6.87
C ASP A 137 -1.14 5.65 5.76
N PRO A 138 -2.49 5.65 5.70
CA PRO A 138 -3.23 4.92 4.69
C PRO A 138 -3.17 5.58 3.31
N GLY A 139 -2.48 6.72 3.13
CA GLY A 139 -2.41 7.48 1.89
C GLY A 139 -2.18 6.64 0.63
N SER A 140 -1.11 5.85 0.58
CA SER A 140 -0.79 5.00 -0.58
C SER A 140 -1.80 3.87 -0.78
N ALA A 141 -2.46 3.40 0.29
CA ALA A 141 -3.52 2.41 0.21
C ALA A 141 -4.79 3.00 -0.45
N LEU A 142 -5.13 4.23 -0.10
CA LEU A 142 -6.23 4.97 -0.68
C LEU A 142 -5.96 5.29 -2.16
N GLU A 143 -4.76 5.78 -2.48
CA GLU A 143 -4.36 6.04 -3.86
C GLU A 143 -4.40 4.77 -4.72
N SER A 144 -3.90 3.65 -4.17
CA SER A 144 -3.97 2.34 -4.82
C SER A 144 -5.42 1.90 -5.05
N PHE A 145 -6.28 2.06 -4.04
CA PHE A 145 -7.70 1.72 -4.15
C PHE A 145 -8.39 2.55 -5.22
N ASP A 146 -8.15 3.86 -5.26
CA ASP A 146 -8.76 4.78 -6.22
C ASP A 146 -8.31 4.50 -7.66
N ALA A 147 -7.04 4.16 -7.87
CA ALA A 147 -6.51 3.76 -9.18
C ALA A 147 -7.17 2.45 -9.67
N PHE A 148 -7.25 1.43 -8.81
CA PHE A 148 -7.93 0.18 -9.15
C PHE A 148 -9.44 0.36 -9.34
N ALA A 149 -10.09 1.19 -8.52
CA ALA A 149 -11.52 1.51 -8.66
C ALA A 149 -11.81 2.19 -10.00
N THR A 150 -10.91 3.11 -10.42
CA THR A 150 -11.01 3.77 -11.72
C THR A 150 -10.84 2.78 -12.87
N LEU A 151 -9.85 1.87 -12.76
CA LEU A 151 -9.63 0.80 -13.73
C LEU A 151 -10.88 -0.07 -13.88
N VAL A 152 -11.38 -0.65 -12.79
CA VAL A 152 -12.53 -1.55 -12.81
C VAL A 152 -13.80 -0.82 -13.25
N GLY A 153 -13.99 0.43 -12.84
CA GLY A 153 -15.17 1.22 -13.18
C GLY A 153 -15.20 1.67 -14.64
N ARG A 154 -14.05 1.99 -15.24
CA ARG A 154 -13.97 2.46 -16.64
C ARG A 154 -13.70 1.34 -17.64
N TYR A 155 -12.93 0.33 -17.24
CA TYR A 155 -12.47 -0.76 -18.11
C TYR A 155 -12.77 -2.13 -17.46
N PRO A 156 -14.05 -2.48 -17.23
CA PRO A 156 -14.43 -3.71 -16.55
C PRO A 156 -13.99 -4.98 -17.31
N ASP A 157 -13.87 -4.90 -18.64
CA ASP A 157 -13.45 -6.01 -19.51
C ASP A 157 -11.93 -6.13 -19.66
N SER A 158 -11.15 -5.25 -19.01
CA SER A 158 -9.69 -5.32 -19.03
C SER A 158 -9.19 -6.62 -18.43
N GLN A 159 -8.11 -7.18 -18.99
CA GLN A 159 -7.43 -8.36 -18.44
C GLN A 159 -6.96 -8.16 -16.99
N TYR A 160 -6.75 -6.91 -16.57
CA TYR A 160 -6.27 -6.57 -15.22
C TYR A 160 -7.40 -6.38 -14.21
N ALA A 161 -8.66 -6.27 -14.65
CA ALA A 161 -9.80 -5.93 -13.78
C ALA A 161 -10.03 -6.98 -12.69
N GLN A 162 -9.81 -8.26 -12.97
CA GLN A 162 -10.01 -9.32 -11.97
C GLN A 162 -8.99 -9.24 -10.83
N ASP A 163 -7.73 -8.97 -11.14
CA ASP A 163 -6.68 -8.81 -10.12
C ASP A 163 -6.89 -7.52 -9.31
N ALA A 164 -7.20 -6.42 -9.99
CA ALA A 164 -7.54 -5.15 -9.36
C ALA A 164 -8.68 -5.29 -8.34
N ASN A 165 -9.76 -6.01 -8.70
CA ASN A 165 -10.86 -6.29 -7.78
C ASN A 165 -10.43 -7.03 -6.50
N LYS A 166 -9.55 -8.03 -6.62
CA LYS A 166 -9.03 -8.77 -5.46
C LYS A 166 -8.21 -7.85 -4.55
N ARG A 167 -7.36 -7.00 -5.14
CA ARG A 167 -6.56 -6.02 -4.40
C ARG A 167 -7.43 -4.95 -3.75
N MET A 168 -8.47 -4.47 -4.42
CA MET A 168 -9.43 -3.53 -3.85
C MET A 168 -10.13 -4.12 -2.63
N LEU A 169 -10.53 -5.40 -2.67
CA LEU A 169 -11.11 -6.07 -1.50
C LEU A 169 -10.14 -6.12 -0.32
N PHE A 170 -8.87 -6.43 -0.57
CA PHE A 170 -7.82 -6.39 0.45
C PHE A 170 -7.65 -4.98 1.03
N LEU A 171 -7.49 -3.97 0.17
CA LEU A 171 -7.31 -2.58 0.56
C LEU A 171 -8.51 -2.03 1.34
N LYS A 172 -9.73 -2.37 0.93
CA LYS A 172 -10.97 -2.01 1.63
C LYS A 172 -10.97 -2.53 3.07
N ASN A 173 -10.59 -3.79 3.26
CA ASN A 173 -10.49 -4.38 4.61
C ASN A 173 -9.38 -3.73 5.43
N ARG A 174 -8.25 -3.42 4.81
CA ARG A 174 -7.13 -2.73 5.46
C ARG A 174 -7.51 -1.32 5.93
N LEU A 175 -8.09 -0.51 5.04
CA LEU A 175 -8.57 0.84 5.34
C LEU A 175 -9.63 0.82 6.44
N ALA A 176 -10.58 -0.10 6.38
CA ALA A 176 -11.60 -0.26 7.43
C ALA A 176 -10.99 -0.66 8.78
N THR A 177 -9.97 -1.52 8.77
CA THR A 177 -9.24 -1.93 9.98
C THR A 177 -8.49 -0.75 10.60
N HIS A 178 -7.79 0.04 9.79
CA HIS A 178 -7.13 1.28 10.25
C HIS A 178 -8.14 2.21 10.94
N GLU A 179 -9.30 2.46 10.34
CA GLU A 179 -10.34 3.32 10.94
C GLU A 179 -10.88 2.78 12.27
N VAL A 180 -11.06 1.46 12.38
CA VAL A 180 -11.45 0.80 13.65
C VAL A 180 -10.36 0.92 14.70
N GLN A 181 -9.08 0.78 14.33
CA GLN A 181 -7.96 0.97 15.26
C GLN A 181 -7.89 2.42 15.76
N VAL A 182 -8.13 3.40 14.89
CA VAL A 182 -8.24 4.82 15.27
C VAL A 182 -9.46 5.07 16.16
N ALA A 183 -10.60 4.45 15.87
CA ALA A 183 -11.79 4.52 16.71
C ALA A 183 -11.51 3.97 18.11
N GLN A 184 -10.83 2.83 18.22
CA GLN A 184 -10.40 2.25 19.50
C GLN A 184 -9.48 3.20 20.25
N TYR A 185 -8.48 3.78 19.57
CA TYR A 185 -7.57 4.75 20.16
C TYR A 185 -8.30 5.96 20.79
N TYR A 186 -9.41 6.39 20.18
CA TYR A 186 -10.27 7.44 20.74
C TYR A 186 -11.13 6.95 21.90
N MET A 187 -11.65 5.71 21.86
CA MET A 187 -12.37 5.10 22.99
C MET A 187 -11.49 5.02 24.24
N ASP A 188 -10.23 4.63 24.09
CA ASP A 188 -9.25 4.53 25.18
C ASP A 188 -8.98 5.89 25.84
N ARG A 189 -9.24 7.01 25.15
CA ARG A 189 -9.02 8.38 25.62
C ARG A 189 -10.29 9.10 26.06
N GLY A 190 -11.42 8.41 26.09
CA GLY A 190 -12.72 9.02 26.39
C GLY A 190 -13.22 9.99 25.30
N ALA A 191 -12.63 9.98 24.11
CA ALA A 191 -13.04 10.82 22.98
C ALA A 191 -14.18 10.17 22.19
N TYR A 192 -15.30 9.90 22.85
CA TYR A 192 -16.40 9.06 22.34
C TYR A 192 -17.04 9.60 21.05
N VAL A 193 -17.16 10.93 20.89
CA VAL A 193 -17.68 11.53 19.64
C VAL A 193 -16.77 11.21 18.45
N ALA A 194 -15.46 11.28 18.64
CA ALA A 194 -14.49 10.95 17.59
C ALA A 194 -14.53 9.46 17.26
N ALA A 195 -14.59 8.59 18.28
CA ALA A 195 -14.73 7.15 18.09
C ALA A 195 -16.01 6.79 17.30
N ALA A 196 -17.16 7.35 17.67
CA ALA A 196 -18.42 7.13 16.98
C ALA A 196 -18.36 7.59 15.51
N ASN A 197 -17.74 8.75 15.25
CA ASN A 197 -17.56 9.25 13.88
C ASN A 197 -16.67 8.34 13.02
N ARG A 198 -15.60 7.77 13.60
CA ARG A 198 -14.73 6.80 12.91
C ARG A 198 -15.47 5.50 12.59
N GLY A 199 -16.21 4.96 13.56
CA GLY A 199 -17.06 3.78 13.32
C GLY A 199 -18.12 4.03 12.27
N ARG A 200 -18.78 5.21 12.31
CA ARG A 200 -19.76 5.62 11.29
C ARG A 200 -19.13 5.70 9.89
N HIS A 201 -17.92 6.25 9.78
CA HIS A 201 -17.20 6.30 8.51
C HIS A 201 -16.98 4.90 7.92
N VAL A 202 -16.66 3.90 8.75
CA VAL A 202 -16.52 2.49 8.31
C VAL A 202 -17.84 1.93 7.79
N VAL A 203 -18.94 2.15 8.51
CA VAL A 203 -20.27 1.66 8.10
C VAL A 203 -20.75 2.34 6.82
N GLU A 204 -20.45 3.63 6.64
CA GLU A 204 -20.87 4.39 5.46
C GLU A 204 -20.02 4.03 4.21
N ASN A 205 -18.69 3.86 4.36
CA ASN A 205 -17.76 3.79 3.21
C ASN A 205 -17.13 2.40 2.98
N PHE A 206 -17.06 1.56 4.02
CA PHE A 206 -16.42 0.24 3.95
C PHE A 206 -17.38 -0.90 4.33
N GLN A 207 -18.61 -0.83 3.81
CA GLN A 207 -19.63 -1.88 3.96
C GLN A 207 -19.09 -3.25 3.58
N GLU A 208 -19.53 -4.33 4.24
CA GLU A 208 -19.06 -5.71 3.99
C GLU A 208 -17.57 -5.95 4.29
N SER A 209 -16.85 -4.98 4.86
CA SER A 209 -15.51 -5.24 5.39
C SER A 209 -15.57 -6.08 6.66
N LEU A 210 -14.52 -6.85 6.92
CA LEU A 210 -14.34 -7.63 8.13
C LEU A 210 -14.35 -6.77 9.41
N ALA A 211 -14.07 -5.48 9.29
CA ALA A 211 -14.04 -4.52 10.40
C ALA A 211 -15.42 -3.91 10.72
N THR A 212 -16.42 -4.08 9.85
CA THR A 212 -17.78 -3.53 10.04
C THR A 212 -18.42 -3.90 11.38
N PRO A 213 -18.39 -5.18 11.84
CA PRO A 213 -18.98 -5.55 13.12
C PRO A 213 -18.32 -4.83 14.30
N ARG A 214 -16.99 -4.71 14.27
CA ARG A 214 -16.23 -4.00 15.31
C ARG A 214 -16.51 -2.50 15.29
N ALA A 215 -16.65 -1.90 14.11
CA ALA A 215 -17.04 -0.50 13.99
C ALA A 215 -18.43 -0.22 14.61
N LEU A 216 -19.42 -1.07 14.35
CA LEU A 216 -20.77 -0.98 14.94
C LEU A 216 -20.74 -1.16 16.46
N GLU A 217 -19.91 -2.09 16.96
CA GLU A 217 -19.71 -2.25 18.40
C GLU A 217 -19.11 -1.00 19.05
N LEU A 218 -18.08 -0.40 18.45
CA LEU A 218 -17.47 0.83 18.93
C LEU A 218 -18.46 2.00 18.90
N MET A 219 -19.31 2.09 17.87
CA MET A 219 -20.41 3.07 17.84
C MET A 219 -21.39 2.86 18.99
N TYR A 220 -21.84 1.62 19.22
CA TYR A 220 -22.73 1.28 20.33
C TYR A 220 -22.11 1.68 21.68
N GLN A 221 -20.84 1.31 21.92
CA GLN A 221 -20.13 1.62 23.15
C GLN A 221 -19.97 3.15 23.32
N ALA A 222 -19.55 3.86 22.27
CA ALA A 222 -19.37 5.31 22.28
C ALA A 222 -20.69 6.05 22.56
N TYR A 223 -21.78 5.69 21.87
CA TYR A 223 -23.10 6.30 22.10
C TYR A 223 -23.64 6.03 23.51
N THR A 224 -23.34 4.85 24.07
CA THR A 224 -23.69 4.52 25.46
C THR A 224 -22.96 5.46 26.43
N GLN A 225 -21.66 5.69 26.24
CA GLN A 225 -20.90 6.63 27.10
C GLN A 225 -21.37 8.08 26.95
N LEU A 226 -21.86 8.45 25.76
CA LEU A 226 -22.45 9.76 25.49
C LEU A 226 -23.90 9.92 25.98
N LYS A 227 -24.51 8.86 26.55
CA LYS A 227 -25.94 8.82 26.95
C LYS A 227 -26.90 9.10 25.79
N MET A 228 -26.53 8.64 24.60
CA MET A 228 -27.35 8.71 23.38
C MET A 228 -28.03 7.36 23.15
N ASP A 229 -29.00 7.03 24.01
CA ASP A 229 -29.60 5.69 24.09
C ASP A 229 -30.26 5.23 22.78
N ASP A 230 -30.85 6.15 22.02
CA ASP A 230 -31.47 5.83 20.73
C ASP A 230 -30.43 5.38 19.70
N LEU A 231 -29.36 6.16 19.52
CA LEU A 231 -28.28 5.83 18.60
C LEU A 231 -27.53 4.56 19.02
N ALA A 232 -27.34 4.36 20.33
CA ALA A 232 -26.75 3.13 20.86
C ALA A 232 -27.63 1.92 20.52
N ARG A 233 -28.95 2.03 20.73
CA ARG A 233 -29.91 0.97 20.41
C ARG A 233 -29.92 0.65 18.93
N ASP A 234 -29.90 1.66 18.07
CA ASP A 234 -29.90 1.49 16.62
C ASP A 234 -28.62 0.80 16.13
N ALA A 235 -27.45 1.25 16.59
CA ALA A 235 -26.17 0.62 16.26
C ALA A 235 -26.13 -0.86 16.69
N LYS A 236 -26.62 -1.16 17.90
CA LYS A 236 -26.71 -2.53 18.42
C LYS A 236 -27.71 -3.39 17.64
N LEU A 237 -28.84 -2.82 17.23
CA LEU A 237 -29.83 -3.51 16.41
C LEU A 237 -29.21 -3.90 15.07
N VAL A 238 -28.57 -2.95 14.38
CA VAL A 238 -27.89 -3.21 13.10
C VAL A 238 -26.81 -4.28 13.25
N LEU A 239 -26.00 -4.22 14.32
CA LEU A 239 -25.00 -5.23 14.62
C LEU A 239 -25.62 -6.62 14.78
N ASN A 240 -26.64 -6.76 15.62
CA ASN A 240 -27.26 -8.05 15.90
C ASN A 240 -28.02 -8.62 14.69
N SER A 241 -28.64 -7.75 13.88
CA SER A 241 -29.38 -8.17 12.68
C SER A 241 -28.47 -8.70 11.58
N ASN A 242 -27.28 -8.09 11.38
CA ASN A 242 -26.37 -8.48 10.31
C ASN A 242 -25.28 -9.46 10.75
N PHE A 243 -24.92 -9.47 12.04
CA PHE A 243 -23.83 -10.29 12.59
C PHE A 243 -24.28 -11.03 13.87
N PRO A 244 -25.23 -11.97 13.77
CA PRO A 244 -25.83 -12.62 14.94
C PRO A 244 -24.83 -13.45 15.78
N ASN A 245 -23.72 -13.88 15.18
CA ASN A 245 -22.66 -14.64 15.85
C ASN A 245 -21.58 -13.74 16.48
N TYR A 246 -21.68 -12.41 16.32
CA TYR A 246 -20.70 -11.48 16.86
C TYR A 246 -20.93 -11.23 18.36
N SER A 247 -19.91 -11.49 19.18
CA SER A 247 -19.98 -11.25 20.62
C SER A 247 -19.55 -9.82 20.95
N VAL A 248 -20.45 -9.07 21.58
CA VAL A 248 -20.16 -7.72 22.07
C VAL A 248 -19.33 -7.80 23.34
N SER A 249 -18.15 -7.21 23.32
CA SER A 249 -17.31 -7.02 24.50
C SER A 249 -17.89 -5.91 25.38
N ASN A 250 -17.83 -6.11 26.70
CA ASN A 250 -18.15 -5.03 27.62
C ASN A 250 -17.03 -3.99 27.54
N TYR A 251 -17.40 -2.75 27.26
CA TYR A 251 -16.45 -1.64 27.35
C TYR A 251 -16.08 -1.42 28.82
N GLN A 252 -14.79 -1.44 29.09
CA GLN A 252 -14.24 -1.08 30.38
C GLN A 252 -13.31 0.11 30.16
N GLU A 253 -13.56 1.22 30.85
CA GLU A 253 -12.73 2.41 30.77
C GLU A 253 -11.30 2.07 31.23
N SER A 254 -10.32 2.38 30.39
CA SER A 254 -8.91 2.15 30.71
C SER A 254 -8.47 3.18 31.74
N VAL A 255 -8.13 2.72 32.95
CA VAL A 255 -7.59 3.58 34.00
C VAL A 255 -6.07 3.41 33.99
N ASP A 256 -5.36 4.34 33.34
CA ASP A 256 -3.90 4.32 33.32
C ASP A 256 -3.34 4.69 34.71
N SER A 257 -2.47 3.84 35.23
CA SER A 257 -1.75 4.14 36.48
C SER A 257 -0.76 5.29 36.26
N LEU A 258 -0.56 6.16 37.27
CA LEU A 258 0.38 7.30 37.17
C LEU A 258 1.79 6.89 36.73
N LEU A 259 2.24 5.70 37.16
CA LEU A 259 3.53 5.14 36.74
C LEU A 259 3.54 4.82 35.24
N SER A 260 2.44 4.28 34.70
CA SER A 260 2.30 4.02 33.26
C SER A 260 2.27 5.31 32.45
N THR A 261 1.55 6.35 32.91
CA THR A 261 1.53 7.65 32.24
C THR A 261 2.92 8.30 32.25
N ALA A 262 3.63 8.25 33.39
CA ALA A 262 4.95 8.84 33.54
C ALA A 262 6.04 8.12 32.72
N THR A 263 5.84 6.83 32.41
CA THR A 263 6.79 6.01 31.66
C THR A 263 6.33 5.70 30.24
N PHE A 264 5.32 6.41 29.74
CA PHE A 264 4.73 6.17 28.41
C PHE A 264 4.31 4.71 28.18
N GLY A 265 3.80 4.05 29.22
CA GLY A 265 3.39 2.65 29.18
C GLY A 265 4.52 1.64 29.29
N LEU A 266 5.77 2.07 29.54
CA LEU A 266 6.92 1.17 29.68
C LEU A 266 6.90 0.41 31.03
N PHE A 267 6.39 1.04 32.10
CA PHE A 267 6.29 0.45 33.43
C PHE A 267 4.98 0.81 34.14
N GLY A 268 4.34 -0.16 34.80
CA GLY A 268 3.09 0.04 35.56
C GLY A 268 1.95 -0.88 35.07
N GLN A 269 0.90 -1.02 35.87
CA GLN A 269 -0.28 -1.78 35.47
C GLN A 269 -1.10 -0.95 34.48
N THR A 270 -1.23 -1.45 33.25
CA THR A 270 -2.27 -1.06 32.29
C THR A 270 -3.49 -1.92 32.56
N ALA A 271 -4.19 -1.65 33.67
CA ALA A 271 -5.36 -2.43 34.02
C ALA A 271 -6.42 -2.25 32.92
N ASN A 272 -6.67 -3.33 32.17
CA ASN A 272 -7.77 -3.50 31.21
C ASN A 272 -7.64 -2.87 29.81
N LYS A 273 -6.43 -2.59 29.28
CA LYS A 273 -6.34 -2.27 27.84
C LYS A 273 -6.61 -3.55 27.03
N PRO A 274 -7.73 -3.66 26.26
CA PRO A 274 -7.96 -4.82 25.43
C PRO A 274 -6.84 -4.94 24.39
N PRO A 275 -6.46 -6.17 23.97
CA PRO A 275 -5.54 -6.33 22.85
C PRO A 275 -6.10 -5.59 21.62
N MET A 276 -5.21 -5.01 20.83
CA MET A 276 -5.60 -4.33 19.59
C MET A 276 -6.43 -5.27 18.74
N TRP A 277 -7.57 -4.78 18.27
CA TRP A 277 -8.42 -5.57 17.39
C TRP A 277 -7.68 -5.78 16.07
N THR A 278 -7.46 -7.05 15.74
CA THR A 278 -7.11 -7.51 14.40
C THR A 278 -8.25 -8.39 13.91
N PRO A 279 -8.53 -8.40 12.60
CA PRO A 279 -9.51 -9.34 12.06
C PRO A 279 -9.01 -10.77 12.35
N THR A 280 -9.69 -11.49 13.24
CA THR A 280 -9.29 -12.85 13.68
C THR A 280 -9.27 -13.80 12.48
N THR A 281 -8.18 -14.56 12.36
CA THR A 281 -7.82 -15.49 11.27
C THR A 281 -8.80 -16.64 11.00
N GLU A 282 -9.88 -16.77 11.77
CA GLU A 282 -10.94 -17.74 11.49
C GLU A 282 -11.83 -17.31 10.30
N ALA A 283 -11.87 -16.02 9.97
CA ALA A 283 -12.54 -15.48 8.78
C ALA A 283 -11.58 -15.05 7.65
N SER A 284 -10.27 -15.12 7.89
CA SER A 284 -9.21 -14.61 7.02
C SER A 284 -8.11 -15.65 6.82
N GLN A 285 -8.43 -16.72 6.07
CA GLN A 285 -7.37 -17.39 5.34
C GLN A 285 -6.93 -16.46 4.20
N PRO A 286 -5.63 -16.17 4.04
CA PRO A 286 -5.15 -15.45 2.87
C PRO A 286 -5.58 -16.24 1.63
N ALA A 287 -6.00 -15.56 0.57
CA ALA A 287 -6.48 -16.20 -0.66
C ALA A 287 -5.49 -17.24 -1.21
N SER A 288 -4.19 -17.09 -0.92
CA SER A 288 -3.13 -18.07 -1.19
C SER A 288 -3.26 -19.39 -0.40
N GLN A 289 -3.64 -19.37 0.88
CA GLN A 289 -3.82 -20.57 1.70
C GLN A 289 -5.12 -21.32 1.39
N VAL A 290 -6.19 -20.61 1.00
CA VAL A 290 -7.43 -21.26 0.51
C VAL A 290 -7.17 -21.95 -0.83
N LEU A 291 -6.38 -21.34 -1.72
CA LEU A 291 -5.99 -21.93 -3.00
C LEU A 291 -5.02 -23.11 -2.83
N GLU A 292 -4.06 -23.03 -1.91
CA GLU A 292 -3.18 -24.15 -1.58
C GLU A 292 -3.96 -25.30 -0.95
N ALA A 293 -4.83 -25.04 0.04
CA ALA A 293 -5.67 -26.06 0.66
C ALA A 293 -6.64 -26.72 -0.34
N GLN A 294 -7.22 -25.96 -1.28
CA GLN A 294 -8.08 -26.52 -2.35
C GLN A 294 -7.28 -27.26 -3.43
N SER A 295 -6.00 -26.92 -3.65
CA SER A 295 -5.13 -27.61 -4.62
C SER A 295 -4.47 -28.88 -4.06
N GLU A 296 -4.20 -28.93 -2.74
CA GLU A 296 -3.60 -30.06 -2.07
C GLU A 296 -4.61 -31.17 -1.79
N GLN A 297 -5.86 -30.81 -1.48
CA GLN A 297 -6.91 -31.79 -1.14
C GLN A 297 -7.38 -32.62 -2.35
N LYS A 298 -6.87 -32.34 -3.56
CA LYS A 298 -7.19 -33.09 -4.80
C LYS A 298 -5.99 -33.79 -5.46
N LYS A 299 -4.87 -33.97 -4.76
CA LYS A 299 -3.78 -34.84 -5.23
C LYS A 299 -3.61 -36.02 -4.27
N SER A 300 -4.57 -36.94 -4.33
CA SER A 300 -4.45 -38.28 -3.76
C SER A 300 -3.10 -38.88 -4.17
N TRP A 301 -2.39 -39.48 -3.21
CA TRP A 301 -1.06 -40.09 -3.37
C TRP A 301 -0.95 -41.01 -4.60
N PHE A 302 -2.06 -41.62 -5.03
CA PHE A 302 -2.16 -42.41 -6.26
C PHE A 302 -1.87 -41.62 -7.55
N ASN A 303 -2.22 -40.33 -7.62
CA ASN A 303 -2.00 -39.49 -8.82
C ASN A 303 -0.52 -39.15 -9.05
N LYS A 304 0.33 -39.23 -8.00
CA LYS A 304 1.78 -39.04 -8.14
C LYS A 304 2.49 -40.29 -8.67
N LEU A 305 1.88 -41.47 -8.57
CA LEU A 305 2.46 -42.73 -9.04
C LEU A 305 2.04 -43.11 -10.46
N SER A 306 0.90 -42.62 -10.94
CA SER A 306 0.35 -43.00 -12.25
C SER A 306 0.61 -42.00 -13.38
N PHE A 307 1.30 -40.87 -13.13
CA PHE A 307 1.55 -39.80 -14.12
C PHE A 307 0.33 -39.45 -14.99
N GLY A 308 -0.88 -39.42 -14.42
CA GLY A 308 -2.09 -38.96 -15.11
C GLY A 308 -2.61 -39.86 -16.23
N LEU A 309 -2.37 -41.18 -16.19
CA LEU A 309 -2.90 -42.11 -17.20
C LEU A 309 -4.36 -42.54 -17.01
N PHE A 310 -5.02 -42.16 -15.92
CA PHE A 310 -6.45 -42.37 -15.71
C PHE A 310 -7.05 -41.14 -15.00
N ASP A 311 -7.86 -40.41 -15.77
CA ASP A 311 -8.62 -39.17 -15.53
C ASP A 311 -7.85 -37.86 -15.23
#